data_AF-A0A3B9XCV6-F1
#
_entry.id   AF-A0A3B9XCV6-F1
#
_cell.length_a   1.000
_cell.length_b   1.000
_cell.length_c   1.000
_cell.angle_alpha   90.00
_cell.angle_beta   90.00
_cell.angle_gamma   90.00
#
_symmetry.space_group_name_H-M   'P 1'
#
loop_
_entity.id
_entity.type
_entity.pdbx_description
1 polymer ?
#
loop_
_entity_poly.entity_id
_entity_poly.type
_entity_poly.pdbx_seq_one_letter_code
_entity_poly.pdbx_strand_id
1 'polypeptide(L)' 'MSKKLVEFKTTDNQVVYLCPEHVGAIEVVHGSARVEGHLKVFASGFKFLIKEELEDFLKKLGMDT' A
#
# COMPACT_ATOMS: atom_id res chain seq x y z
N MET A 1 -17.16 -10.90 11.80
CA MET A 1 -15.78 -10.49 12.17
C MET A 1 -15.56 -9.08 11.68
N SER A 2 -15.00 -8.18 12.50
CA SER A 2 -14.64 -6.83 12.02
C SER A 2 -13.50 -6.96 11.02
N LYS A 3 -13.66 -6.41 9.82
CA LYS A 3 -12.59 -6.41 8.82
C LYS A 3 -11.46 -5.51 9.33
N LYS A 4 -10.25 -6.04 9.46
CA LYS A 4 -9.07 -5.26 9.86
C LYS A 4 -8.78 -4.26 8.73
N LEU A 5 -9.02 -2.99 9.00
CA LEU A 5 -8.63 -1.89 8.13
C LEU A 5 -7.31 -1.32 8.63
N VAL A 6 -6.38 -1.11 7.71
CA VAL A 6 -5.05 -0.58 8.00
C VAL A 6 -4.92 0.77 7.32
N GLU A 7 -4.53 1.77 8.10
CA GLU A 7 -4.38 3.14 7.64
C GLU A 7 -3.06 3.33 6.89
N PHE A 8 -3.14 3.97 5.72
CA PHE A 8 -1.98 4.40 4.95
C PHE A 8 -2.16 5.83 4.46
N LYS A 9 -1.04 6.54 4.35
CA LYS A 9 -0.98 7.86 3.75
C LYS A 9 -0.45 7.76 2.33
N THR A 10 -1.24 8.23 1.37
CA THR A 10 -0.86 8.28 -0.04
C THR A 10 0.05 9.47 -0.33
N THR A 11 0.73 9.45 -1.48
CA THR A 11 1.56 10.57 -1.96
C THR A 11 0.75 11.84 -2.22
N ASP A 12 -0.56 11.71 -2.46
CA ASP A 12 -1.47 12.83 -2.70
C ASP A 12 -2.00 13.43 -1.38
N ASN A 13 -1.35 13.10 -0.25
CA ASN A 13 -1.70 13.55 1.09
C ASN A 13 -3.11 13.11 1.54
N GLN A 14 -3.66 12.05 0.93
CA GLN A 14 -4.93 11.43 1.35
C GLN A 14 -4.66 10.25 2.27
N VAL A 15 -5.54 10.05 3.26
CA VAL A 15 -5.55 8.87 4.12
C VAL A 15 -6.49 7.84 3.52
N VAL A 16 -6.00 6.61 3.36
CA VAL A 16 -6.77 5.47 2.86
C VAL A 16 -6.74 4.34 3.87
N TYR A 17 -7.83 3.59 3.93
CA TYR A 17 -7.97 2.42 4.81
C TYR A 17 -8.04 1.19 3.93
N LEU A 18 -6.99 0.37 3.96
CA LEU A 18 -6.90 -0.84 3.14
C LEU A 18 -7.29 -2.07 3.96
N CYS A 19 -8.09 -2.94 3.35
CA CYS A 19 -8.35 -4.27 3.89
C CYS A 19 -7.39 -5.27 3.21
N PRO A 20 -6.58 -6.04 3.95
CA PRO A 20 -5.58 -6.95 3.36
C PRO A 20 -6.17 -7.92 2.33
N GLU A 21 -7.36 -8.45 2.60
CA GLU A 21 -8.08 -9.41 1.73
C GLU A 21 -8.51 -8.82 0.37
N HIS A 22 -8.48 -7.50 0.22
CA HIS A 22 -8.82 -6.82 -1.03
C HIS A 22 -7.59 -6.26 -1.77
N VAL A 23 -6.37 -6.43 -1.21
CA VAL A 23 -5.13 -6.05 -1.90
C VAL A 23 -4.84 -7.13 -2.94
N GLY A 24 -4.95 -6.76 -4.22
CA GLY A 24 -4.76 -7.69 -5.33
C GLY A 24 -3.32 -7.75 -5.83
N ALA A 25 -2.61 -6.62 -5.80
CA ALA A 25 -1.21 -6.54 -6.23
C ALA A 25 -0.49 -5.36 -5.60
N ILE A 26 0.83 -5.52 -5.41
CA ILE A 26 1.74 -4.48 -4.94
C ILE A 26 2.93 -4.46 -5.90
N GLU A 27 3.28 -3.29 -6.42
CA GLU A 27 4.41 -3.08 -7.31
C GLU A 27 5.37 -2.06 -6.66
N VAL A 28 6.64 -2.44 -6.52
CA VAL A 28 7.70 -1.51 -6.12
C VAL A 28 8.04 -0.64 -7.33
N VAL A 29 7.89 0.68 -7.19
CA VAL A 29 8.14 1.60 -8.30
C VAL A 29 9.64 1.84 -8.43
N HIS A 30 10.25 1.23 -9.44
CA HIS A 30 11.61 1.52 -9.85
C HIS A 30 11.59 2.63 -10.90
N GLY A 31 11.96 3.86 -10.52
CA GLY A 31 11.92 5.01 -11.41
C GLY A 31 12.60 6.24 -10.83
N SER A 32 12.67 7.32 -11.62
CA SER A 32 13.37 8.59 -11.33
C SER A 32 13.33 8.99 -9.85
N ALA A 33 14.38 9.65 -9.34
CA ALA A 33 14.59 10.05 -7.94
C ALA A 33 13.39 10.69 -7.18
N ARG A 34 12.32 11.11 -7.87
CA ARG A 34 11.07 11.60 -7.27
C ARG A 34 10.10 10.51 -6.79
N VAL A 35 10.17 9.29 -7.31
CA VAL A 35 9.21 8.20 -7.02
C VAL A 35 9.87 6.92 -6.51
N GLU A 36 11.19 6.94 -6.36
CA GLU A 36 11.96 5.88 -5.72
C GLU A 36 11.51 5.71 -4.25
N GLY A 37 11.31 4.46 -3.82
CA GLY A 37 10.76 4.16 -2.49
C GLY A 37 9.24 4.32 -2.35
N HIS A 38 8.50 4.36 -3.47
CA HIS A 38 7.04 4.29 -3.47
C HIS A 38 6.52 2.90 -3.88
N LEU A 39 5.40 2.50 -3.26
CA LEU A 39 4.62 1.33 -3.60
C LEU A 39 3.38 1.74 -4.38
N LYS A 40 3.16 1.10 -5.52
CA LYS A 40 1.90 1.17 -6.25
C LYS A 40 1.04 -0.01 -5.80
N VAL A 41 -0.04 0.30 -5.08
CA VAL A 41 -0.92 -0.69 -4.45
C VAL A 41 -2.24 -0.73 -5.18
N PHE A 42 -2.65 -1.94 -5.59
CA PHE A 42 -3.94 -2.18 -6.23
C PHE A 42 -4.87 -2.88 -5.24
N ALA A 43 -5.97 -2.21 -4.86
CA ALA A 43 -6.93 -2.75 -3.91
C ALA A 43 -8.37 -2.39 -4.28
N SER A 44 -9.28 -3.38 -4.27
CA SER A 44 -10.70 -3.20 -4.61
C SER A 44 -10.96 -2.48 -5.96
N GLY A 45 -10.09 -2.66 -6.95
CA GLY A 45 -10.18 -1.97 -8.26
C GLY A 45 -9.62 -0.54 -8.29
N PHE A 46 -9.11 -0.02 -7.17
CA PHE A 46 -8.43 1.26 -7.09
C PHE A 46 -6.90 1.10 -7.07
N LYS A 47 -6.21 2.17 -7.45
CA LYS A 47 -4.75 2.26 -7.44
C LYS A 47 -4.31 3.39 -6.52
N PHE A 48 -3.41 3.08 -5.60
CA PHE A 48 -2.83 4.03 -4.65
C PHE A 48 -1.31 4.07 -4.82
N LEU A 49 -0.72 5.23 -4.58
CA LEU A 49 0.73 5.38 -4.47
C LEU A 49 1.04 5.74 -3.01
N ILE A 50 1.83 4.90 -2.35
CA ILE A 50 2.14 5.00 -0.93
C ILE A 50 3.66 5.08 -0.78
N LYS A 51 4.14 6.02 0.03
CA LYS A 51 5.57 6.17 0.32
C LYS A 51 5.92 5.35 1.55
N GLU A 52 6.31 4.11 1.32
CA GLU A 52 6.66 3.15 2.37
C GLU A 52 7.52 2.03 1.78
N GLU A 53 8.35 1.40 2.61
CA GLU A 53 9.10 0.21 2.20
C GLU A 53 8.17 -1.01 2.11
N LEU A 54 8.44 -1.92 1.18
CA LEU A 54 7.58 -3.08 0.92
C LEU A 54 7.39 -3.95 2.17
N GLU A 55 8.46 -4.23 2.90
CA GLU A 55 8.43 -5.08 4.09
C GLU A 55 7.56 -4.47 5.20
N ASP A 56 7.73 -3.17 5.48
CA ASP A 56 6.91 -2.48 6.49
C ASP A 56 5.43 -2.43 6.09
N PHE A 57 5.16 -2.23 4.80
CA PHE A 57 3.80 -2.25 4.25
C PHE A 57 3.12 -3.60 4.44
N LEU A 58 3.81 -4.70 4.09
CA LEU A 58 3.29 -6.07 4.26
C LEU A 58 3.04 -6.40 5.73
N LYS A 59 3.96 -6.00 6.61
CA LYS A 59 3.84 -6.21 8.06
C LYS A 59 2.65 -5.50 8.68
N LYS A 60 2.39 -4.26 8.26
CA LYS A 60 1.19 -3.51 8.67
C LYS A 60 -0.09 -4.21 8.22
N LEU A 61 -0.10 -4.73 6.99
CA LEU A 61 -1.22 -5.54 6.48
C LEU A 61 -1.33 -6.91 7.16
N GLY A 62 -0.26 -7.40 7.79
CA GLY A 62 -0.19 -8.77 8.33
C GLY A 62 -0.10 -9.82 7.21
N MET A 63 0.59 -9.48 6.12
CA MET A 63 0.81 -10.34 4.95
C MET A 63 2.23 -10.94 4.92
N ASP A 64 2.94 -10.91 6.04
CA ASP A 64 4.27 -11.47 6.17
C ASP A 64 4.22 -13.01 5.99
N THR A 65 5.09 -13.55 5.13
CA THR A 65 5.34 -15.00 5.01
C THR A 65 6.13 -15.55 6.18
#